data_AF-A0A962PF26-F1
#
_entry.id   AF-A0A962PF26-F1
#
_cell.length_a   1.000
_cell.length_b   1.000
_cell.length_c   1.000
_cell.angle_alpha   90.00
_cell.angle_beta   90.00
_cell.angle_gamma   90.00
#
_symmetry.space_group_name_H-M   'P 1'
#
loop_
_entity.id
_entity.type
_entity.pdbx_description
1 polymer ?
#
loop_
_entity_poly.entity_id
_entity_poly.type
_entity_poly.pdbx_seq_one_letter_code
_entity_poly.pdbx_strand_id
1 'polypeptide(L)'
;MRAGFFALIALVGLAPCALAKTVYVRDTLYVPLRGGQGQEYRILHKGIRSGTPLEVLQENEETGYSLVRMEDGLEGWIQTQYLVDEPIARDLLDQANQKLDELEKLHEDTQKQLTDAIQER
;
A
#
# COMPACT_ATOMS: atom_id res chain seq x y z
N MET A 1 -32.38 -7.84 67.82
CA MET A 1 -31.09 -7.11 67.84
C MET A 1 -30.03 -8.07 67.32
N ARG A 2 -29.32 -7.93 66.21
CA ARG A 2 -28.99 -6.83 65.29
C ARG A 2 -28.82 -7.53 63.92
N ALA A 3 -29.62 -7.20 62.91
CA ALA A 3 -29.20 -6.30 61.83
C ALA A 3 -27.71 -6.48 61.49
N GLY A 4 -27.39 -7.31 60.50
CA GLY A 4 -25.98 -7.52 60.13
C GLY A 4 -25.71 -8.54 59.05
N PHE A 5 -26.62 -8.74 58.09
CA PHE A 5 -26.31 -9.51 56.88
C PHE A 5 -26.91 -8.84 55.63
N PHE A 6 -26.84 -7.51 55.60
CA PHE A 6 -27.28 -6.66 54.48
C PHE A 6 -26.10 -5.79 54.00
N ALA A 7 -24.92 -6.39 53.87
CA ALA A 7 -23.74 -5.69 53.34
C ALA A 7 -22.93 -6.58 52.38
N LEU A 8 -23.60 -7.50 51.67
CA LEU A 8 -23.02 -8.18 50.49
C LEU A 8 -23.65 -7.66 49.20
N ILE A 9 -23.97 -6.37 49.16
CA ILE A 9 -24.46 -5.70 47.96
C ILE A 9 -23.55 -4.49 47.74
N ALA A 10 -23.10 -4.35 46.48
CA ALA A 10 -22.43 -3.18 45.92
C ALA A 10 -20.89 -3.10 45.96
N LEU A 11 -20.20 -4.19 45.58
CA LEU A 11 -18.91 -4.07 44.90
C LEU A 11 -18.93 -4.82 43.55
N VAL A 12 -19.94 -4.57 42.73
CA VAL A 12 -19.91 -4.85 41.29
C VAL A 12 -19.59 -3.52 40.60
N GLY A 13 -18.38 -3.02 40.85
CA GLY A 13 -17.90 -1.75 40.34
C GLY A 13 -17.45 -1.90 38.89
N LEU A 14 -18.27 -1.37 37.98
CA LEU A 14 -17.90 -0.76 36.70
C LEU A 14 -16.78 -1.46 35.91
N ALA A 15 -17.12 -2.55 35.20
CA ALA A 15 -16.25 -3.03 34.13
C ALA A 15 -16.18 -1.94 33.04
N PRO A 16 -14.99 -1.43 32.67
CA PRO A 16 -14.89 -0.51 31.55
C PRO A 16 -15.38 -1.22 30.28
N CYS A 17 -16.41 -0.69 29.63
CA CYS A 17 -16.74 -1.06 28.27
C CYS A 17 -15.56 -0.67 27.39
N ALA A 18 -14.72 -1.64 27.02
CA ALA A 18 -13.66 -1.41 26.05
C ALA A 18 -14.32 -1.06 24.71
N LEU A 19 -14.26 0.22 24.31
CA LEU A 19 -14.67 0.65 22.98
C LEU A 19 -13.65 0.12 21.97
N ALA A 20 -14.00 -0.97 21.28
CA ALA A 20 -13.17 -1.50 20.22
C ALA A 20 -13.21 -0.56 19.00
N LYS A 21 -12.05 -0.08 18.57
CA LYS A 21 -11.88 0.71 17.35
C LYS A 21 -11.48 -0.22 16.19
N THR A 22 -12.30 -0.27 15.14
CA THR A 22 -11.92 -0.94 13.89
C THR A 22 -10.81 -0.15 13.20
N VAL A 23 -9.75 -0.84 12.80
CA VAL A 23 -8.59 -0.29 12.09
C VAL A 23 -8.25 -1.17 10.89
N TYR A 24 -7.52 -0.62 9.92
CA TYR A 24 -7.15 -1.30 8.69
C TYR A 24 -5.63 -1.34 8.54
N VAL A 25 -5.14 -2.35 7.83
CA VAL A 25 -3.73 -2.44 7.44
C VAL A 25 -3.46 -1.43 6.32
N ARG A 26 -2.29 -0.79 6.34
CA ARG A 26 -1.88 0.12 5.28
C ARG A 26 -1.56 -0.67 4.02
N ASP A 27 -1.91 -0.09 2.88
CA ASP A 27 -1.57 -0.56 1.55
C ASP A 27 -0.08 -0.37 1.22
N THR A 28 0.52 0.71 1.75
CA THR A 28 1.90 1.11 1.47
C THR A 28 2.88 0.46 2.45
N LEU A 29 3.86 -0.24 1.91
CA LEU A 29 4.96 -0.84 2.65
C LEU A 29 6.26 -0.02 2.51
N TYR A 30 7.14 -0.19 3.48
CA TYR A 30 8.50 0.35 3.45
C TYR A 30 9.49 -0.78 3.70
N VAL A 31 10.28 -1.14 2.69
CA VAL A 31 11.17 -2.30 2.72
C VAL A 31 12.62 -1.83 2.83
N PRO A 32 13.39 -2.30 3.81
CA PRO A 32 14.79 -1.90 3.94
C PRO A 32 15.64 -2.52 2.83
N LEU A 33 16.61 -1.74 2.34
CA LEU A 33 17.69 -2.24 1.48
C LEU A 33 18.89 -2.59 2.36
N ARG A 34 19.48 -3.77 2.19
CA ARG A 34 20.56 -4.26 3.06
C ARG A 34 21.84 -4.54 2.28
N GLY A 35 22.97 -4.58 2.98
CA GLY A 35 24.27 -4.90 2.40
C GLY A 35 24.49 -6.38 2.06
N GLY A 36 23.53 -7.26 2.38
CA GLY A 36 23.63 -8.69 2.11
C GLY A 36 22.29 -9.42 2.27
N GLN A 37 22.30 -10.71 1.95
CA GLN A 37 21.13 -11.59 1.87
C GLN A 37 20.72 -12.12 3.25
N GLY A 38 20.19 -11.24 4.11
CA GLY A 38 19.83 -11.62 5.46
C GLY A 38 19.49 -10.42 6.36
N GLN A 39 18.89 -10.69 7.51
CA GLN A 39 18.46 -9.66 8.45
C GLN A 39 19.62 -9.12 9.31
N GLU A 40 20.70 -9.88 9.42
CA GLU A 40 21.95 -9.55 10.12
C GLU A 40 22.78 -8.49 9.39
N TYR A 41 22.57 -8.32 8.09
CA TYR A 41 23.31 -7.34 7.30
C TYR A 41 22.86 -5.92 7.58
N ARG A 42 23.83 -5.00 7.52
CA ARG A 42 23.61 -3.56 7.71
C ARG A 42 22.54 -3.03 6.74
N ILE A 43 21.64 -2.21 7.27
CA ILE A 43 20.66 -1.47 6.48
C ILE A 43 21.38 -0.31 5.76
N LEU A 44 21.32 -0.32 4.43
CA LEU A 44 21.83 0.74 3.55
C LEU A 44 20.77 1.81 3.32
N HIS A 45 19.51 1.40 3.13
CA HIS A 45 18.36 2.29 3.00
C HIS A 45 17.24 1.85 3.95
N LYS A 46 16.70 2.79 4.75
CA LYS A 46 15.81 2.46 5.88
C LYS A 46 14.39 2.06 5.47
N GLY A 47 13.95 2.40 4.26
CA GLY A 47 12.61 2.06 3.80
C GLY A 47 12.35 2.55 2.39
N ILE A 48 12.57 1.68 1.42
CA ILE A 48 12.11 1.87 0.04
C ILE A 48 10.58 1.74 0.05
N ARG A 49 9.90 2.77 -0.44
CA ARG A 49 8.42 2.80 -0.47
C ARG A 49 7.90 1.87 -1.57
N SER A 50 6.76 1.22 -1.37
CA SER A 50 6.05 0.50 -2.43
C SER A 50 5.88 1.35 -3.70
N GLY A 51 6.10 0.72 -4.87
CA GLY A 51 6.04 1.36 -6.18
C GLY A 51 7.30 2.14 -6.57
N THR A 52 8.33 2.18 -5.72
CA THR A 52 9.63 2.75 -6.12
C THR A 52 10.24 1.85 -7.21
N PRO A 53 10.58 2.38 -8.39
CA PRO A 53 11.21 1.59 -9.44
C PRO A 53 12.63 1.20 -9.03
N LEU A 54 12.99 -0.05 -9.32
CA LEU A 54 14.28 -0.64 -9.01
C LEU A 54 14.75 -1.45 -10.21
N GLU A 55 16.06 -1.46 -10.46
CA GLU A 55 16.68 -2.34 -11.44
C GLU A 55 17.15 -3.61 -10.73
N VAL A 56 16.67 -4.80 -11.15
CA VAL A 56 17.14 -6.08 -10.62
C VAL A 56 18.44 -6.45 -11.34
N LEU A 57 19.52 -6.60 -10.56
CA LEU A 57 20.85 -6.96 -11.06
C LEU A 57 21.12 -8.46 -10.93
N GLN A 58 20.60 -9.08 -9.87
CA GLN A 58 20.75 -10.50 -9.59
C GLN A 58 19.59 -10.99 -8.73
N GLU A 59 19.16 -12.23 -8.95
CA GLU A 59 18.23 -12.94 -8.08
C GLU A 59 18.91 -14.17 -7.49
N ASN A 60 18.64 -14.44 -6.21
CA ASN A 60 19.08 -15.66 -5.53
C ASN A 60 17.89 -16.39 -4.92
N GLU A 61 17.36 -17.37 -5.67
CA GLU A 61 16.22 -18.20 -5.27
C GLU A 61 16.48 -18.99 -3.97
N GLU A 62 17.72 -19.41 -3.71
CA GLU A 62 18.06 -20.19 -2.51
C GLU A 62 17.87 -19.37 -1.22
N THR A 63 18.10 -18.06 -1.30
CA THR A 63 17.98 -17.16 -0.14
C THR A 63 16.70 -16.34 -0.14
N GLY A 64 16.03 -16.23 -1.30
CA GLY A 64 14.85 -15.38 -1.49
C GLY A 64 15.18 -13.88 -1.50
N TYR A 65 16.39 -13.52 -1.91
CA TYR A 65 16.85 -12.13 -2.04
C TYR A 65 17.26 -11.80 -3.46
N SER A 66 17.03 -10.55 -3.85
CA SER A 66 17.50 -9.97 -5.10
C SER A 66 18.42 -8.78 -4.82
N LEU A 67 19.50 -8.68 -5.57
CA LEU A 67 20.34 -7.49 -5.64
C LEU A 67 19.69 -6.51 -6.59
N VAL A 68 19.46 -5.29 -6.11
CA VAL A 68 18.81 -4.23 -6.86
C VAL A 68 19.62 -2.95 -6.86
N ARG A 69 19.43 -2.11 -7.87
CA ARG A 69 19.97 -0.75 -7.96
C ARG A 69 18.83 0.26 -7.96
N MET A 70 18.99 1.30 -7.14
CA MET A 70 18.10 2.47 -7.09
C MET A 70 18.52 3.51 -8.15
N GLU A 71 17.63 4.46 -8.45
CA GLU A 71 17.89 5.53 -9.43
C GLU A 71 19.12 6.39 -9.09
N ASP A 72 19.41 6.57 -7.80
CA ASP A 72 20.60 7.28 -7.32
C ASP A 72 21.91 6.48 -7.42
N GLY A 73 21.83 5.24 -7.93
CA GLY A 73 22.95 4.31 -8.09
C GLY A 73 23.25 3.47 -6.85
N LEU A 74 22.50 3.61 -5.75
CA LEU A 74 22.68 2.78 -4.56
C LEU A 74 22.27 1.33 -4.84
N GLU A 75 23.18 0.40 -4.57
CA GLU A 75 22.94 -1.04 -4.70
C GLU A 75 22.78 -1.72 -3.34
N GLY A 76 21.93 -2.75 -3.31
CA GLY A 76 21.80 -3.61 -2.15
C GLY A 76 20.77 -4.71 -2.31
N TRP A 77 20.66 -5.53 -1.28
CA TRP A 77 19.81 -6.71 -1.24
C TRP A 77 18.46 -6.40 -0.62
N ILE A 78 17.41 -6.90 -1.27
CA ILE A 78 16.00 -6.81 -0.84
C ILE A 78 15.37 -8.20 -0.98
N GLN A 79 14.34 -8.51 -0.19
CA GLN A 79 13.64 -9.78 -0.33
C GLN A 79 12.80 -9.78 -1.62
N THR A 80 12.95 -10.84 -2.41
CA THR A 80 12.31 -10.98 -3.73
C THR A 80 10.78 -10.93 -3.64
N GLN A 81 10.19 -11.41 -2.54
CA GLN A 81 8.73 -11.38 -2.31
C GLN A 81 8.09 -9.97 -2.34
N TYR A 82 8.88 -8.91 -2.24
CA TYR A 82 8.39 -7.53 -2.31
C TYR A 82 8.54 -6.90 -3.70
N LEU A 83 9.15 -7.62 -4.64
CA LEU A 83 9.36 -7.16 -6.01
C LEU A 83 8.25 -7.73 -6.90
N VAL A 84 7.82 -6.92 -7.85
CA VAL A 84 6.86 -7.26 -8.90
C VAL A 84 7.33 -6.64 -10.20
N ASP A 85 7.04 -7.31 -11.31
CA ASP A 85 7.46 -6.87 -12.65
C ASP A 85 6.51 -5.82 -13.26
N GLU A 86 5.41 -5.53 -12.58
CA GLU A 86 4.38 -4.58 -13.02
C GLU A 86 4.23 -3.39 -12.04
N PRO A 87 3.76 -2.23 -12.53
CA PRO A 87 3.45 -1.10 -11.65
C PRO A 87 2.44 -1.48 -10.57
N ILE A 88 2.57 -0.86 -9.39
CA ILE A 88 1.65 -1.12 -8.28
C ILE A 88 0.22 -0.69 -8.59
N ALA A 89 -0.75 -1.30 -7.91
CA ALA A 89 -2.17 -1.03 -8.09
C ALA A 89 -2.56 0.46 -8.02
N ARG A 90 -1.89 1.26 -7.16
CA ARG A 90 -2.13 2.70 -7.09
C ARG A 90 -1.82 3.39 -8.42
N ASP A 91 -0.66 3.10 -9.00
CA ASP A 91 -0.21 3.76 -10.21
C ASP A 91 -1.02 3.26 -11.42
N LEU A 92 -1.45 1.99 -11.42
CA LEU A 92 -2.41 1.46 -12.40
C LEU A 92 -3.78 2.13 -12.29
N LEU A 93 -4.27 2.39 -11.07
CA LEU A 93 -5.53 3.09 -10.84
C LEU A 93 -5.47 4.53 -11.35
N ASP A 94 -4.36 5.23 -11.08
CA ASP A 94 -4.14 6.58 -11.58
C ASP A 94 -4.13 6.62 -13.11
N GLN A 95 -3.45 5.68 -13.76
CA GLN A 95 -3.44 5.54 -15.23
C GLN A 95 -4.84 5.21 -15.79
N ALA A 96 -5.58 4.31 -15.13
CA ALA A 96 -6.93 3.95 -15.56
C ALA A 96 -7.89 5.14 -15.48
N ASN A 97 -7.82 5.93 -14.40
CA ASN A 97 -8.64 7.13 -14.24
C ASN A 97 -8.30 8.20 -15.29
N GLN A 98 -7.01 8.43 -15.56
CA GLN A 98 -6.59 9.32 -16.65
C GLN A 98 -7.17 8.86 -17.99
N LYS A 99 -7.18 7.56 -18.25
CA LYS A 99 -7.74 7.01 -19.49
C LYS A 99 -9.25 7.17 -19.58
N LEU A 100 -9.97 7.04 -18.47
CA LEU A 100 -11.39 7.31 -18.41
C LEU A 100 -11.69 8.79 -18.73
N ASP A 101 -10.96 9.72 -18.10
CA ASP A 101 -11.14 11.16 -18.35
C ASP A 101 -10.90 11.53 -19.83
N GLU A 102 -9.90 10.91 -20.47
CA GLU A 102 -9.64 11.09 -21.90
C GLU A 102 -10.79 10.56 -22.77
N LEU A 103 -11.28 9.37 -22.46
CA LEU A 103 -12.35 8.71 -23.22
C LEU A 103 -13.67 9.47 -23.09
N GLU A 104 -13.98 9.99 -21.91
CA GLU A 104 -15.16 10.82 -21.67
C GLU A 104 -15.12 12.11 -22.49
N LYS A 105 -13.98 12.81 -22.51
CA LYS A 105 -13.81 14.02 -23.35
C LYS A 105 -13.98 13.70 -24.83
N LEU A 106 -13.35 12.62 -25.30
CA LEU A 106 -13.49 12.19 -26.69
C LEU A 106 -14.94 11.84 -27.03
N HIS A 107 -15.67 11.22 -26.11
CA HIS A 107 -17.08 10.91 -26.27
C HIS A 107 -17.92 12.17 -26.42
N GLU A 108 -17.74 13.15 -25.54
CA GLU A 108 -18.44 14.44 -25.61
C GLU A 108 -18.15 15.18 -26.92
N ASP A 109 -16.89 15.23 -27.34
CA ASP A 109 -16.51 15.90 -28.58
C ASP A 109 -17.10 15.20 -29.81
N THR A 110 -17.10 13.86 -29.81
CA THR A 110 -17.74 13.07 -30.88
C THR A 110 -19.25 13.29 -30.91
N GLN A 111 -19.91 13.38 -29.75
CA GLN A 111 -21.34 13.68 -29.67
C GLN A 111 -21.67 15.09 -30.16
N LYS A 112 -20.83 16.09 -29.86
CA LYS A 112 -20.98 17.46 -30.38
C LYS A 112 -20.85 17.47 -31.89
N GLN A 113 -19.79 16.87 -32.43
CA GLN A 113 -19.58 16.77 -33.89
C GLN A 113 -20.75 16.09 -34.61
N LEU A 114 -21.32 15.03 -34.02
CA LEU A 114 -22.49 14.37 -34.59
C LEU A 114 -23.71 15.29 -34.60
N THR A 115 -23.92 16.05 -33.54
CA THR A 115 -25.04 17.00 -33.42
C THR A 115 -24.91 18.14 -34.42
N ASP A 116 -23.71 18.72 -34.52
CA ASP A 116 -23.42 19.81 -35.46
C ASP A 116 -23.62 19.35 -36.92
N ALA A 117 -23.12 18.16 -37.27
CA ALA A 117 -23.27 17.60 -38.62
C ALA A 117 -24.73 17.25 -38.98
N ILE A 118 -25.57 16.90 -38.00
CA ILE A 118 -27.00 16.71 -38.21
C ILE A 118 -27.71 18.05 -38.40
N GLN A 119 -27.27 19.10 -37.72
CA GLN A 119 -27.89 20.43 -37.76
C GLN A 119 -27.49 21.26 -39.00
N GLU A 120 -26.35 20.97 -39.61
CA GLU A 120 -25.91 21.56 -40.88
C GLU A 120 -26.60 20.97 -42.12
N ARG A 121 -27.44 19.93 -41.97
CA ARG A 121 -28.28 19.37 -43.04
C ARG A 121 -29.70 19.89 -42.99
#